data_AF-U6KII9-F1
#
_entry.id   AF-U6KII9-F1
#
_cell.length_a   1.000
_cell.length_b   1.000
_cell.length_c   1.000
_cell.angle_alpha   90.00
_cell.angle_beta   90.00
_cell.angle_gamma   90.00
#
_symmetry.space_group_name_H-M   'P 1'
#
loop_
_entity.id
_entity.type
_entity.pdbx_description
1 polymer ?
#
loop_
_entity_poly.entity_id
_entity_poly.type
_entity_poly.pdbx_seq_one_letter_code
_entity_poly.pdbx_strand_id
1 'polypeptide(L)'
;MRCVVLVEMKPYIITRPCAADPELSRLIYRHVAAHDPESVFEGLNVSAETFYSCQAREDQLFRDENENLLETLLLCGAQTMEMETHQLLHLASRRVELMKAAAVHIGVTSRTNDQFMHPITPSQLNELVTVAGKACLDALVDVAI
;
A
#
# COMPACT_ATOMS: atom_id res chain seq x y z
N MET A 1 13.61 -43.01 -9.11
CA MET A 1 12.31 -42.33 -8.97
C MET A 1 12.46 -41.22 -7.97
N ARG A 2 12.38 -39.94 -8.38
CA ARG A 2 12.28 -38.82 -7.43
C ARG A 2 10.79 -38.62 -7.14
N CYS A 3 10.42 -38.74 -5.88
CA CYS A 3 9.08 -38.41 -5.40
C CYS A 3 8.88 -36.90 -5.60
N VAL A 4 7.92 -36.53 -6.46
CA VAL A 4 7.47 -35.14 -6.57
C VAL A 4 6.54 -34.90 -5.39
N VAL A 5 7.03 -34.20 -4.37
CA VAL A 5 6.18 -33.71 -3.28
C VAL A 5 5.36 -32.57 -3.87
N LEU A 6 4.08 -32.81 -4.12
CA LEU A 6 3.13 -31.75 -4.45
C LEU A 6 2.90 -30.95 -3.17
N VAL A 7 3.62 -29.84 -3.03
CA VAL A 7 3.25 -28.81 -2.05
C VAL A 7 1.97 -28.18 -2.56
N GLU A 8 0.92 -28.18 -1.75
CA GLU A 8 -0.33 -27.52 -2.06
C GLU A 8 -0.06 -26.01 -2.17
N MET A 9 0.16 -25.52 -3.39
CA MET A 9 0.44 -24.11 -3.63
C MET A 9 -0.89 -23.37 -3.76
N LYS A 10 -1.09 -22.37 -2.90
CA LYS A 10 -2.17 -21.40 -3.08
C LYS A 10 -1.88 -20.55 -4.33
N PRO A 11 -2.91 -20.09 -5.06
CA PRO A 11 -2.72 -19.26 -6.25
C PRO A 11 -2.05 -17.92 -5.94
N TYR A 12 -2.19 -17.43 -4.71
CA TYR A 12 -1.58 -16.19 -4.22
C TYR A 12 -0.72 -16.45 -2.98
N ILE A 13 0.47 -15.87 -2.96
CA ILE A 13 1.40 -15.90 -1.83
C ILE A 13 1.40 -14.52 -1.19
N ILE A 14 1.07 -14.46 0.11
CA ILE A 14 1.11 -13.23 0.91
C ILE A 14 2.37 -13.28 1.77
N THR A 15 3.23 -12.27 1.64
CA THR A 15 4.46 -12.15 2.43
C THR A 15 4.19 -11.52 3.79
N ARG A 16 5.22 -11.51 4.67
CA ARG A 16 5.18 -10.67 5.87
C ARG A 16 5.33 -9.19 5.48
N PRO A 17 4.72 -8.25 6.21
CA PRO A 17 4.92 -6.82 5.98
C PRO A 17 6.38 -6.40 6.09
N CYS A 18 6.78 -5.40 5.31
CA CYS A 18 8.03 -4.67 5.48
C CYS A 18 7.74 -3.35 6.21
N ALA A 19 8.47 -3.06 7.28
CA ALA A 19 8.26 -1.85 8.07
C ALA A 19 8.84 -0.61 7.36
N ALA A 20 8.11 0.51 7.46
CA ALA A 20 8.61 1.84 7.12
C ALA A 20 9.49 2.41 8.25
N ASP A 21 10.34 3.38 7.93
CA ASP A 21 11.08 4.14 8.92
C ASP A 21 10.12 4.93 9.82
N PRO A 22 10.13 4.72 11.15
CA PRO A 22 9.13 5.30 12.04
C PRO A 22 9.25 6.81 12.19
N GLU A 23 10.46 7.37 12.08
CA GLU A 23 10.65 8.82 12.18
C GLU A 23 10.09 9.52 10.93
N LEU A 24 10.43 9.01 9.75
CA LEU A 24 9.96 9.56 8.49
C LEU A 24 8.44 9.42 8.36
N SER A 25 7.87 8.27 8.71
CA SER A 25 6.40 8.08 8.74
C SER A 25 5.71 9.09 9.65
N ARG A 26 6.24 9.33 10.86
CA ARG A 26 5.68 10.31 11.81
C ARG A 26 5.76 11.74 11.27
N LEU A 27 6.86 12.11 10.60
CA LEU A 27 7.02 13.44 10.01
C LEU A 27 6.03 13.66 8.86
N ILE A 28 5.89 12.67 7.97
CA ILE A 28 4.90 12.70 6.90
C ILE A 28 3.49 12.83 7.48
N TYR A 29 3.13 11.95 8.43
CA TYR A 29 1.83 12.00 9.10
C TYR A 29 1.54 13.39 9.67
N ARG A 30 2.48 13.96 10.45
CA ARG A 30 2.33 15.28 11.05
C ARG A 30 2.07 16.37 10.01
N HIS A 31 2.80 16.35 8.89
CA HIS A 31 2.69 17.36 7.85
C HIS A 31 1.39 17.24 7.04
N VAL A 32 0.89 16.02 6.81
CA VAL A 32 -0.44 15.82 6.18
C VAL A 32 -1.55 16.18 7.15
N ALA A 33 -1.49 15.72 8.41
CA ALA A 33 -2.51 15.97 9.43
C ALA A 33 -2.63 17.45 9.82
N ALA A 34 -1.61 18.28 9.55
CA ALA A 34 -1.69 19.73 9.69
C ALA A 34 -2.65 20.38 8.69
N HIS A 35 -2.94 19.72 7.56
CA HIS A 35 -3.93 20.18 6.58
C HIS A 35 -5.34 19.74 6.99
N ASP A 36 -5.54 18.46 7.26
CA ASP A 36 -6.80 17.91 7.74
C ASP A 36 -6.53 16.61 8.53
N PRO A 37 -6.61 16.63 9.87
CA PRO A 37 -6.27 15.47 10.69
C PRO A 37 -7.30 14.34 10.59
N GLU A 38 -8.55 14.63 10.22
CA GLU A 38 -9.63 13.63 10.16
C GLU A 38 -9.56 12.78 8.87
N SER A 39 -8.78 13.22 7.87
CA SER A 39 -8.60 12.49 6.60
C SER A 39 -7.28 11.72 6.50
N VAL A 40 -6.50 11.63 7.59
CA VAL A 40 -5.23 10.91 7.62
C VAL A 40 -5.32 9.67 8.49
N PHE A 41 -4.94 8.52 7.92
CA PHE A 41 -4.98 7.23 8.60
C PHE A 41 -3.64 6.51 8.45
N GLU A 42 -3.25 5.79 9.49
CA GLU A 42 -2.13 4.86 9.47
C GLU A 42 -2.65 3.43 9.35
N GLY A 43 -2.05 2.63 8.48
CA GLY A 43 -2.57 1.31 8.19
C GLY A 43 -1.61 0.40 7.45
N LEU A 44 -1.98 -0.88 7.38
CA LEU A 44 -1.24 -1.88 6.63
C LEU A 44 -1.54 -1.74 5.14
N ASN A 45 -0.49 -1.57 4.34
CA ASN A 45 -0.58 -1.54 2.88
C ASN A 45 -0.29 -2.91 2.26
N VAL A 46 -1.01 -3.25 1.20
CA VAL A 46 -0.73 -4.37 0.30
C VAL A 46 -0.09 -3.84 -0.97
N SER A 47 1.09 -4.33 -1.32
CA SER A 47 1.68 -4.12 -2.65
C SER A 47 1.45 -5.35 -3.51
N ALA A 48 0.58 -5.21 -4.50
CA ALA A 48 0.21 -6.24 -5.44
C ALA A 48 1.15 -6.23 -6.67
N GLU A 49 1.49 -7.40 -7.21
CA GLU A 49 2.34 -7.50 -8.40
C GLU A 49 1.62 -7.04 -9.69
N THR A 50 0.32 -7.29 -9.77
CA THR A 50 -0.52 -6.92 -10.91
C THR A 50 -1.68 -6.05 -10.48
N PHE A 51 -2.20 -5.24 -11.39
CA PHE A 51 -3.37 -4.40 -11.13
C PHE A 51 -4.68 -5.21 -11.08
N TYR A 52 -4.76 -6.39 -11.69
CA TYR A 52 -6.01 -7.17 -11.75
C TYR A 52 -5.99 -8.35 -10.78
N SER A 53 -5.29 -9.41 -11.15
CA SER A 53 -5.27 -10.69 -10.43
C SER A 53 -4.92 -10.52 -8.95
N CYS A 54 -3.77 -9.90 -8.66
CA CYS A 54 -3.26 -9.67 -7.31
C CYS A 54 -4.01 -8.59 -6.51
N GLN A 55 -4.93 -7.84 -7.14
CA GLN A 55 -5.82 -6.88 -6.47
C GLN A 55 -7.28 -7.35 -6.41
N ALA A 56 -7.51 -8.66 -6.58
CA ALA A 56 -8.81 -9.29 -6.51
C ALA A 56 -9.84 -8.58 -7.42
N ARG A 57 -9.43 -8.25 -8.64
CA ARG A 57 -10.36 -7.88 -9.70
C ARG A 57 -10.64 -9.12 -10.52
N GLU A 58 -11.89 -9.55 -10.52
CA GLU A 58 -12.34 -10.68 -11.33
C GLU A 58 -12.51 -10.23 -12.79
N ASP A 59 -11.99 -11.03 -13.72
CA ASP A 59 -12.18 -10.86 -15.16
C ASP A 59 -12.49 -12.23 -15.77
N GLN A 60 -13.63 -12.36 -16.46
CA GLN A 60 -14.08 -13.62 -17.06
C GLN A 60 -13.16 -14.12 -18.19
N LEU A 61 -12.28 -13.26 -18.70
CA LEU A 61 -11.30 -13.61 -19.72
C LEU A 61 -10.07 -14.33 -19.15
N PHE A 62 -9.89 -14.33 -17.82
CA PHE A 62 -8.73 -14.89 -17.15
C PHE A 62 -9.15 -15.86 -16.03
N ARG A 63 -8.36 -16.93 -15.86
CA ARG A 63 -8.53 -17.85 -14.74
C ARG A 63 -7.55 -17.46 -13.63
N ASP A 64 -7.91 -16.41 -12.90
CA ASP A 64 -7.05 -15.82 -11.87
C ASP A 64 -7.18 -16.52 -10.50
N GLU A 65 -8.27 -17.24 -10.22
CA GLU A 65 -8.51 -17.92 -8.94
C GLU A 65 -8.40 -16.96 -7.73
N ASN A 66 -8.85 -15.70 -7.92
CA ASN A 66 -8.71 -14.59 -6.96
C ASN A 66 -9.99 -14.22 -6.21
N GLU A 67 -11.04 -15.04 -6.30
CA GLU A 67 -12.39 -14.74 -5.80
C GLU A 67 -12.39 -14.49 -4.28
N ASN A 68 -11.54 -15.20 -3.54
CA ASN A 68 -11.41 -15.08 -2.08
C ASN A 68 -10.21 -14.20 -1.64
N LEU A 69 -9.47 -13.61 -2.58
CA LEU A 69 -8.24 -12.89 -2.28
C LEU A 69 -8.51 -11.60 -1.48
N LEU A 70 -9.55 -10.84 -1.85
CA LEU A 70 -9.87 -9.59 -1.14
C LEU A 70 -10.22 -9.86 0.33
N GLU A 71 -11.08 -10.84 0.60
CA GLU A 71 -11.44 -11.25 1.97
C GLU A 71 -10.21 -11.70 2.75
N THR A 72 -9.34 -12.50 2.12
CA THR A 72 -8.10 -12.94 2.75
C THR A 72 -7.21 -11.75 3.16
N LEU A 73 -7.07 -10.75 2.29
CA LEU A 73 -6.27 -9.55 2.57
C LEU A 73 -6.89 -8.69 3.68
N LEU A 74 -8.22 -8.56 3.71
CA LEU A 74 -8.94 -7.87 4.80
C LEU A 74 -8.75 -8.58 6.14
N LEU A 75 -8.79 -9.91 6.18
CA LEU A 75 -8.49 -10.70 7.38
C LEU A 75 -7.04 -10.55 7.85
N CYS A 76 -6.11 -10.23 6.94
CA CYS A 76 -4.75 -9.84 7.29
C CYS A 76 -4.62 -8.40 7.82
N GLY A 77 -5.71 -7.63 7.84
CA GLY A 77 -5.75 -6.24 8.32
C GLY A 77 -5.35 -5.20 7.27
N ALA A 78 -5.38 -5.55 5.98
CA ALA A 78 -5.09 -4.62 4.90
C ALA A 78 -6.07 -3.43 4.89
N GLN A 79 -5.53 -2.22 4.72
CA GLN A 79 -6.31 -0.98 4.63
C GLN A 79 -6.16 -0.30 3.26
N THR A 80 -4.96 -0.37 2.68
CA THR A 80 -4.65 0.22 1.37
C THR A 80 -4.04 -0.83 0.44
N MET A 81 -4.11 -0.56 -0.86
CA MET A 81 -3.57 -1.44 -1.89
C MET A 81 -2.99 -0.62 -3.05
N GLU A 82 -1.74 -0.89 -3.39
CA GLU A 82 -1.01 -0.34 -4.54
C GLU A 82 0.00 -1.38 -5.04
N MET A 83 1.12 -1.00 -5.68
CA MET A 83 1.98 -1.96 -6.39
C MET A 83 3.49 -1.84 -6.08
N GLU A 84 3.95 -0.86 -5.30
CA GLU A 84 5.38 -0.53 -5.23
C GLU A 84 5.95 -0.49 -3.79
N THR A 85 5.13 -0.14 -2.81
CA THR A 85 5.60 0.25 -1.46
C THR A 85 6.38 -0.86 -0.76
N HIS A 86 5.93 -2.10 -0.84
CA HIS A 86 6.65 -3.24 -0.25
C HIS A 86 8.06 -3.35 -0.83
N GLN A 87 8.23 -3.18 -2.15
CA GLN A 87 9.55 -3.28 -2.78
C GLN A 87 10.46 -2.14 -2.34
N LEU A 88 9.94 -0.91 -2.26
CA LEU A 88 10.66 0.25 -1.72
C LEU A 88 11.17 -0.03 -0.29
N LEU A 89 10.28 -0.43 0.61
CA LEU A 89 10.60 -0.68 2.01
C LEU A 89 11.55 -1.89 2.16
N HIS A 90 11.32 -2.94 1.37
CA HIS A 90 12.20 -4.11 1.35
C HIS A 90 13.61 -3.73 0.94
N LEU A 91 13.80 -3.03 -0.17
CA LEU A 91 15.13 -2.63 -0.64
C LEU A 91 15.84 -1.73 0.36
N ALA A 92 15.13 -0.76 0.97
CA ALA A 92 15.69 0.08 2.02
C ALA A 92 16.20 -0.76 3.21
N SER A 93 15.43 -1.76 3.66
CA SER A 93 15.82 -2.66 4.75
C SER A 93 16.99 -3.59 4.43
N ARG A 94 17.32 -3.78 3.15
CA ARG A 94 18.42 -4.66 2.69
C ARG A 94 19.69 -3.91 2.35
N ARG A 95 19.67 -2.58 2.38
CA ARG A 95 20.85 -1.77 2.10
C ARG A 95 21.88 -1.92 3.24
N VAL A 96 23.16 -1.99 2.86
CA VAL A 96 24.27 -2.08 3.83
C VAL A 96 24.38 -0.79 4.64
N GLU A 97 24.27 0.34 3.95
CA GLU A 97 24.16 1.66 4.54
C GLU A 97 22.70 1.94 4.91
N LEU A 98 22.47 2.63 6.03
CA LEU A 98 21.14 3.03 6.47
C LEU A 98 20.40 3.82 5.36
N MET A 99 19.16 3.44 5.10
CA MET A 99 18.26 4.16 4.21
C MET A 99 16.88 4.22 4.88
N LYS A 100 16.45 5.44 5.22
CA LYS A 100 15.10 5.69 5.70
C LYS A 100 14.13 5.70 4.52
N ALA A 101 13.02 4.98 4.64
CA ALA A 101 11.98 4.93 3.62
C ALA A 101 10.61 4.83 4.27
N ALA A 102 9.66 5.59 3.76
CA ALA A 102 8.26 5.56 4.15
C ALA A 102 7.41 5.88 2.92
N ALA A 103 6.10 5.66 3.02
CA ALA A 103 5.16 5.95 1.94
C ALA A 103 3.90 6.61 2.50
N VAL A 104 3.28 7.43 1.66
CA VAL A 104 1.94 7.98 1.86
C VAL A 104 1.16 7.74 0.56
N HIS A 105 -0.12 7.44 0.71
CA HIS A 105 -0.99 7.10 -0.41
C HIS A 105 -2.23 7.98 -0.37
N ILE A 106 -2.72 8.34 -1.55
CA ILE A 106 -4.00 9.03 -1.69
C ILE A 106 -5.05 7.97 -1.99
N GLY A 107 -6.06 7.85 -1.12
CA GLY A 107 -7.19 6.95 -1.35
C GLY A 107 -8.04 7.44 -2.53
N VAL A 108 -7.90 6.80 -3.69
CA VAL A 108 -8.63 7.21 -4.91
C VAL A 108 -10.04 6.62 -4.93
N THR A 109 -10.20 5.37 -4.51
CA THR A 109 -11.48 4.64 -4.50
C THR A 109 -11.47 3.64 -3.34
N SER A 110 -12.64 3.40 -2.75
CA SER A 110 -12.83 2.33 -1.78
C SER A 110 -13.39 1.08 -2.44
N ARG A 111 -12.83 -0.08 -2.09
CA ARG A 111 -13.32 -1.39 -2.53
C ARG A 111 -14.33 -2.02 -1.57
N THR A 112 -14.47 -1.46 -0.37
CA THR A 112 -15.26 -2.05 0.73
C THR A 112 -16.29 -1.10 1.34
N ASN A 113 -16.20 0.20 1.03
CA ASN A 113 -17.14 1.20 1.51
C ASN A 113 -17.94 1.78 0.34
N ASP A 114 -19.22 1.43 0.29
CA ASP A 114 -20.17 1.86 -0.74
C ASP A 114 -20.25 3.38 -0.90
N GLN A 115 -20.07 4.14 0.19
CA GLN A 115 -20.11 5.61 0.17
C GLN A 115 -18.92 6.22 -0.60
N PHE A 116 -17.83 5.47 -0.74
CA PHE A 116 -16.59 5.89 -1.40
C PHE A 116 -16.20 4.97 -2.56
N MET A 117 -17.17 4.21 -3.10
CA MET A 117 -16.92 3.38 -4.28
C MET A 117 -16.61 4.21 -5.52
N HIS A 118 -17.21 5.40 -5.63
CA HIS A 118 -16.90 6.30 -6.73
C HIS A 118 -15.52 6.93 -6.51
N PRO A 119 -14.66 6.94 -7.55
CA PRO A 119 -13.38 7.62 -7.47
C PRO A 119 -13.54 9.08 -7.07
N ILE A 120 -12.59 9.60 -6.28
CA ILE A 120 -12.52 11.03 -6.01
C ILE A 120 -12.41 11.81 -7.33
N THR A 121 -12.93 13.04 -7.34
CA THR A 121 -12.87 13.88 -8.54
C THR A 121 -11.42 14.28 -8.86
N PRO A 122 -11.11 14.63 -10.13
CA PRO A 122 -9.79 15.13 -10.49
C PRO A 122 -9.35 16.36 -9.69
N SER A 123 -10.29 17.24 -9.32
CA SER A 123 -9.98 18.42 -8.49
C SER A 123 -9.53 18.02 -7.09
N GLN A 124 -10.27 17.10 -6.45
CA GLN A 124 -9.90 16.56 -5.13
C GLN A 124 -8.56 15.84 -5.19
N LEU A 125 -8.33 15.01 -6.22
CA LEU A 125 -7.05 14.33 -6.40
C LEU A 125 -5.88 15.32 -6.52
N ASN A 126 -6.02 16.37 -7.35
CA ASN A 126 -4.96 17.36 -7.52
C ASN A 126 -4.63 18.13 -6.23
N GLU A 127 -5.64 18.44 -5.44
CA GLU A 127 -5.48 19.04 -4.12
C GLU A 127 -4.70 18.10 -3.19
N LEU A 128 -5.14 16.84 -3.07
CA LEU A 128 -4.50 15.84 -2.21
C LEU A 128 -3.06 15.52 -2.65
N VAL A 129 -2.78 15.49 -3.95
CA VAL A 129 -1.43 15.34 -4.51
C VAL A 129 -0.53 16.47 -4.05
N THR A 130 -1.03 17.71 -4.08
CA THR A 130 -0.28 18.88 -3.64
C THR A 130 0.02 18.81 -2.15
N VAL A 131 -0.98 18.45 -1.33
CA VAL A 131 -0.85 18.32 0.12
C VAL A 131 0.14 17.21 0.49
N ALA A 132 -0.07 15.99 -0.01
CA ALA A 132 0.78 14.84 0.31
C ALA A 132 2.21 15.03 -0.23
N GLY A 133 2.35 15.56 -1.45
CA GLY A 133 3.66 15.83 -2.05
C GLY A 133 4.45 16.86 -1.26
N LYS A 134 3.81 17.96 -0.85
CA LYS A 134 4.44 18.96 0.02
C LYS A 134 4.85 18.35 1.37
N ALA A 135 3.96 17.57 1.99
CA ALA A 135 4.24 16.93 3.26
C ALA A 135 5.44 15.97 3.19
N CYS A 136 5.58 15.20 2.10
CA CYS A 136 6.75 14.38 1.86
C CYS A 136 8.04 15.22 1.75
N LEU A 137 8.00 16.33 1.01
CA LEU A 137 9.17 17.21 0.87
C LEU A 137 9.56 17.84 2.20
N ASP A 138 8.59 18.34 2.98
CA ASP A 138 8.84 18.91 4.30
C ASP A 138 9.39 17.84 5.27
N ALA A 139 8.88 16.61 5.22
CA ALA A 139 9.40 15.51 6.02
C ALA A 139 10.86 15.17 5.67
N LEU A 140 11.22 15.21 4.38
CA LEU A 140 12.61 14.99 3.94
C LEU A 140 13.56 16.10 4.38
N VAL A 141 13.07 17.33 4.54
CA VAL A 141 13.85 18.45 5.09
C VAL A 141 14.03 18.29 6.61
N ASP A 142 13.01 17.79 7.30
CA ASP A 142 12.99 17.69 8.75
C ASP A 142 13.66 16.43 9.33
N VAL A 143 13.77 15.36 8.53
CA VAL A 143 14.29 14.06 9.01
C VAL A 143 15.80 14.14 9.26
N ALA A 144 16.24 13.59 10.40
CA ALA A 144 17.67 13.47 10.67
C ALA A 144 18.30 12.40 9.75
N ILE A 145 19.48 12.68 9.20
CA ILE A 145 20.27 11.72 8.38
C ILE A 145 21.20 10.92 9.28
#